data_AF-A0AA38NWD0-F1
#
_entry.id   AF-A0AA38NWD0-F1
#
_cell.length_a   1.000
_cell.length_b   1.000
_cell.length_c   1.000
_cell.angle_alpha   90.00
_cell.angle_beta   90.00
_cell.angle_gamma   90.00
#
_symmetry.space_group_name_H-M   'P 1'
#
loop_
_entity.id
_entity.type
_entity.pdbx_description
1 polymer ?
#
loop_
_entity_poly.entity_id
_entity_poly.type
_entity_poly.pdbx_seq_one_letter_code
_entity_poly.pdbx_strand_id
1 'polypeptide(L)'
;SDPFYHGTDILQSHQAVASPVSLLKEYCTIRDKLHGARPALFLCEDGTLPTRSWFESRFFAYVGREFGGHSLRAGGATFYA
;
A
#
# COMPACT_ATOMS: atom_id res chain seq x y z
N SER A 1 -11.92 25.79 8.70
CA SER A 1 -10.95 24.78 9.14
C SER A 1 -11.39 24.28 10.49
N ASP A 2 -11.61 22.98 10.65
CA ASP A 2 -12.08 22.40 11.91
C ASP A 2 -10.89 22.20 12.87
N PRO A 3 -10.85 22.86 14.03
CA PRO A 3 -9.73 22.75 14.97
C PRO A 3 -9.69 21.41 15.72
N PHE A 4 -10.70 20.55 15.53
CA PHE A 4 -10.85 19.25 16.20
C PHE A 4 -10.65 18.06 15.28
N TYR A 5 -10.21 18.26 14.02
CA TYR A 5 -9.90 17.16 13.12
C TYR A 5 -8.62 16.44 13.56
N HIS A 6 -8.79 15.48 14.46
CA HIS A 6 -7.84 14.42 14.71
C HIS A 6 -8.17 13.31 13.72
N GLY A 7 -7.39 13.21 12.65
CA GLY A 7 -7.51 12.10 11.69
C GLY A 7 -7.40 10.73 12.37
N THR A 8 -7.35 9.65 11.60
CA THR A 8 -7.21 8.32 12.19
C THR A 8 -5.78 8.09 12.69
N ASP A 9 -5.63 7.87 14.00
CA ASP A 9 -4.39 7.36 14.58
C ASP A 9 -4.21 5.88 14.23
N ILE A 10 -3.14 5.56 13.51
CA ILE A 10 -2.78 4.19 13.12
C ILE A 10 -1.63 3.74 14.00
N LEU A 11 -1.91 2.82 14.93
CA LEU A 11 -0.87 2.17 15.74
C LEU A 11 -0.19 1.09 14.90
N GLN A 12 1.08 1.30 14.58
CA GLN A 12 1.89 0.33 13.87
C GLN A 12 2.80 -0.42 14.85
N SER A 13 2.65 -1.75 14.95
CA SER A 13 3.62 -2.57 15.68
C SER A 13 4.95 -2.61 14.92
N HIS A 14 6.07 -2.51 15.65
CA HIS A 14 7.39 -2.51 15.05
C HIS A 14 7.67 -3.88 14.41
N GLN A 15 7.77 -3.92 13.08
CA GLN A 15 8.15 -5.10 12.32
C GLN A 15 9.64 -4.96 11.98
N ALA A 16 10.47 -5.87 12.48
CA ALA A 16 11.93 -5.81 12.29
C ALA A 16 12.37 -5.89 10.81
N VAL A 17 11.48 -6.38 9.92
CA VAL A 17 11.79 -6.66 8.52
C VAL A 17 11.62 -5.46 7.58
N ALA A 18 10.69 -4.54 7.88
CA ALA A 18 10.41 -3.41 7.01
C ALA A 18 9.62 -2.30 7.73
N SER A 19 10.05 -1.05 7.52
CA SER A 19 9.27 0.14 7.90
C SER A 19 8.37 0.53 6.73
N PRO A 20 7.04 0.37 6.83
CA PRO A 20 6.11 0.75 5.78
C PRO A 20 6.10 2.26 5.53
N VAL A 21 6.36 3.07 6.56
CA VAL A 21 6.53 4.52 6.41
C VAL A 21 7.74 4.84 5.55
N SER A 22 8.86 4.16 5.76
CA SER A 22 10.08 4.36 4.96
C SER A 22 9.86 3.93 3.51
N LEU A 23 9.27 2.76 3.30
CA LEU A 23 8.94 2.24 1.97
C LEU A 23 7.99 3.15 1.20
N LEU A 24 6.95 3.68 1.86
CA LEU A 24 6.00 4.59 1.22
C LEU A 24 6.65 5.93 0.86
N LYS A 25 7.54 6.47 1.71
CA LYS A 25 8.29 7.70 1.41
C LYS A 25 9.22 7.52 0.22
N GLU A 26 9.93 6.39 0.16
CA GLU A 26 10.80 6.06 -0.97
C GLU A 26 9.98 5.95 -2.26
N TYR A 27 8.87 5.20 -2.21
CA TYR A 27 7.96 5.07 -3.34
C TYR A 27 7.44 6.43 -3.85
N CYS A 28 6.93 7.30 -2.96
CA CYS A 28 6.45 8.63 -3.35
C CYS A 28 7.57 9.48 -3.98
N THR A 29 8.79 9.39 -3.45
CA THR A 29 9.95 10.12 -4.01
C THR A 29 10.24 9.69 -5.45
N ILE A 30 10.25 8.38 -5.70
CA ILE A 30 10.50 7.82 -7.04
C ILE A 30 9.34 8.19 -7.99
N ARG A 31 8.09 7.99 -7.54
CA ARG A 31 6.89 8.30 -8.30
C ARG A 31 6.85 9.77 -8.72
N ASP A 32 7.11 10.69 -7.80
CA ASP A 32 7.03 12.13 -8.07
C ASP A 32 8.15 12.58 -9.01
N LYS A 33 9.34 11.95 -8.92
CA LYS A 33 10.43 12.18 -9.88
C LYS A 33 10.06 11.74 -11.30
N LEU A 34 9.30 10.65 -11.45
CA LEU A 34 8.94 10.08 -12.75
C LEU A 34 7.68 10.70 -13.37
N HIS A 35 6.68 11.03 -12.55
CA HIS A 35 5.33 11.37 -13.02
C HIS A 35 4.84 12.74 -12.56
N GLY A 36 5.64 13.46 -11.76
CA GLY A 36 5.26 14.71 -11.12
C GLY A 36 4.23 14.51 -10.00
N ALA A 37 3.68 15.63 -9.50
CA ALA A 37 2.66 15.62 -8.47
C ALA A 37 1.30 15.12 -9.02
N ARG A 38 1.10 13.81 -9.02
CA ARG A 38 -0.17 13.18 -9.42
C ARG A 38 -1.10 13.05 -8.21
N PRO A 39 -2.43 13.23 -8.38
CA PRO A 39 -3.38 13.06 -7.29
C PRO A 39 -3.52 11.60 -6.83
N ALA A 40 -3.24 10.64 -7.73
CA ALA A 40 -3.27 9.22 -7.41
C ALA A 40 -2.05 8.82 -6.58
N LEU A 41 -2.28 8.20 -5.43
CA LEU A 41 -1.20 7.75 -4.54
C LEU A 41 -0.37 6.65 -5.21
N PHE A 42 -1.01 5.64 -5.79
CA PHE A 42 -0.32 4.50 -6.43
C PHE A 42 -0.47 4.54 -7.95
N LEU A 43 0.65 4.40 -8.63
CA LEU A 43 0.83 4.35 -10.08
C LEU A 43 1.72 3.15 -10.45
N CYS A 44 1.45 2.60 -11.63
CA CYS A 44 2.36 1.71 -12.34
C CYS A 44 3.59 2.48 -12.83
N GLU A 45 4.65 1.77 -13.23
CA GLU A 45 5.90 2.36 -13.75
C GLU A 45 5.67 3.22 -15.00
N ASP A 46 4.65 2.91 -15.81
CA ASP A 46 4.24 3.68 -16.98
C ASP A 46 3.33 4.88 -16.64
N GLY A 47 3.06 5.12 -15.36
CA GLY A 47 2.19 6.19 -14.86
C GLY A 47 0.69 5.90 -14.95
N THR A 48 0.29 4.69 -15.34
CA THR A 48 -1.13 4.28 -15.35
C THR A 48 -1.62 3.93 -13.94
N LEU A 49 -2.95 3.90 -13.77
CA LEU A 49 -3.56 3.45 -12.52
C LEU A 49 -3.52 1.93 -12.43
N PRO A 50 -3.09 1.36 -11.30
CA PRO A 50 -3.10 -0.09 -11.13
C PRO A 50 -4.53 -0.61 -11.13
N THR A 51 -4.80 -1.61 -11.97
CA THR A 51 -6.07 -2.35 -11.94
C THR A 51 -6.01 -3.45 -10.88
N ARG A 52 -7.18 -3.99 -10.52
CA ARG A 52 -7.26 -5.15 -9.63
C ARG A 52 -6.46 -6.35 -10.16
N SER A 53 -6.63 -6.68 -11.45
CA SER A 53 -5.93 -7.81 -12.07
C SER A 53 -4.42 -7.59 -12.13
N TRP A 54 -3.98 -6.34 -12.37
CA TRP A 54 -2.57 -5.98 -12.30
C TRP A 54 -2.00 -6.23 -10.90
N PHE A 55 -2.71 -5.76 -9.86
CA PHE A 55 -2.28 -5.93 -8.47
C PHE A 55 -2.23 -7.40 -8.08
N GLU A 56 -3.30 -8.15 -8.32
CA GLU A 56 -3.38 -9.59 -8.01
C GLU A 56 -2.29 -10.38 -8.74
N SER A 57 -2.02 -10.07 -10.01
CA SER A 57 -0.95 -10.73 -10.78
C SER A 57 0.43 -10.49 -10.16
N ARG A 58 0.72 -9.27 -9.68
CA ARG A 58 2.01 -8.94 -9.05
C ARG A 58 2.09 -9.53 -7.65
N PHE A 59 1.05 -9.39 -6.85
CA PHE A 59 0.99 -9.89 -5.48
C PHE A 59 1.22 -11.41 -5.43
N PHE A 60 0.46 -12.18 -6.21
CA PHE A 60 0.59 -13.64 -6.22
C PHE A 60 1.90 -14.15 -6.84
N ALA A 61 2.61 -13.33 -7.61
CA ALA A 61 3.95 -13.67 -8.05
C ALA A 61 4.98 -13.64 -6.92
N TYR A 62 4.77 -12.82 -5.87
CA TYR A 62 5.69 -12.69 -4.73
C TYR A 62 5.29 -13.56 -3.53
N VAL A 63 4.00 -13.64 -3.21
CA VAL A 63 3.54 -14.37 -2.01
C VAL A 63 2.96 -15.75 -2.31
N GLY A 64 2.62 -16.06 -3.57
CA GLY A 64 1.91 -17.29 -3.94
C GLY A 64 0.38 -17.15 -3.84
N ARG A 65 -0.37 -18.01 -4.56
CA ARG A 65 -1.84 -17.91 -4.68
C ARG A 65 -2.61 -18.32 -3.42
N GLU A 66 -1.95 -18.99 -2.48
CA GLU A 66 -2.52 -19.40 -1.18
C GLU A 66 -2.95 -18.20 -0.32
N PHE A 67 -2.37 -17.02 -0.54
CA PHE A 67 -2.74 -15.77 0.14
C PHE A 67 -3.89 -15.02 -0.56
N GLY A 68 -4.49 -15.60 -1.61
CA GLY A 68 -5.54 -14.99 -2.43
C GLY A 68 -6.98 -15.34 -2.07
N GLY A 69 -7.18 -16.13 -1.01
CA GLY A 69 -8.51 -16.55 -0.53
C GLY A 69 -9.34 -15.42 0.10
N HIS A 70 -10.39 -15.80 0.85
CA HIS A 70 -11.57 -15.02 1.28
C HIS A 70 -11.44 -13.56 1.78
N SER A 71 -10.26 -12.98 1.92
CA SER A 71 -9.99 -11.64 1.36
C SER A 71 -8.54 -11.22 1.63
N LEU A 72 -7.91 -10.62 0.62
CA LEU A 72 -6.71 -9.76 0.79
C LEU A 72 -6.93 -8.68 1.86
N ARG A 73 -8.19 -8.29 2.05
CA ARG A 73 -8.65 -7.40 3.13
C ARG A 73 -8.81 -8.09 4.49
N ALA A 74 -9.19 -9.38 4.57
CA ALA A 74 -9.26 -10.12 5.83
C ALA A 74 -7.87 -10.43 6.39
N GLY A 75 -6.88 -10.72 5.54
CA GLY A 75 -5.52 -10.99 5.99
C GLY A 75 -4.89 -9.86 6.82
N GLY A 76 -5.28 -8.60 6.58
CA GLY A 76 -4.88 -7.45 7.40
C GLY A 76 -5.70 -7.27 8.68
N ALA A 77 -6.87 -7.89 8.80
CA ALA A 77 -7.78 -7.80 9.94
C ALA A 77 -7.73 -9.02 10.87
N THR A 78 -7.24 -10.18 10.43
CA THR A 78 -7.29 -11.44 11.19
C THR A 78 -5.96 -11.94 11.74
N PHE A 79 -4.87 -11.17 11.65
CA PHE A 79 -3.59 -11.54 12.30
C PHE A 79 -3.45 -11.02 13.75
N TYR A 80 -4.58 -10.63 14.35
CA TYR A 80 -4.72 -10.30 15.78
C TYR A 80 -6.00 -10.96 16.33
N ALA A 81 -6.02 -12.29 16.31
CA ALA A 81 -7.00 -13.08 17.06
C ALA A 81 -6.24 -14.09 17.92
#